data_AF-A0A318AGE1-F1
#
_entry.id   AF-A0A318AGE1-F1
#
_cell.length_a   1.000
_cell.length_b   1.000
_cell.length_c   1.000
_cell.angle_alpha   90.00
_cell.angle_beta   90.00
_cell.angle_gamma   90.00
#
_symmetry.space_group_name_H-M   'P 1'
#
loop_
_entity.id
_entity.type
_entity.pdbx_description
1 polymer ?
#
loop_
_entity_poly.entity_id
_entity_poly.type
_entity_poly.pdbx_seq_one_letter_code
_entity_poly.pdbx_strand_id
1 'polypeptide(L)'
;MLTVSRPGTIPLTPLSIGDLFSGVFATLRTAPGAVLLHGLGYGLVTFLLYLMAVAPAFVTMYVAFTTVLDGGLPTSEQIASGSVAIIVLPMLALVLLFLASVFFPGLVAIVTMRGTIGTWTGFFQSFRLLHGSYWKLIALSVLINIAVIALSVLAFLLIVFAVAVLEIPAELFAVIMIIVILTGGIPIVWLTIKLMLAPTVIAVEQVGPLTALRRSWVLTNNNFWRSLGMTLLVTVCIVIARWVISIPLAMLAPLFLASAGNEAEALTGFLLAQVVIVGVSSVVSGVLYALFTIFIALLYTDLRIRREGIGAQLAHDAESISGPIDEFSIDPTKRRSDSQSADLVPGRDVHWQPTPPPAGAPFTGPAGPNAPYYPPHPPNPSNPPMGPPTWS
;
A
#
# COMPACT_ATOMS: atom_id res chain seq x y z
N MET A 1 -18.07 -4.21 31.54
CA MET A 1 -17.66 -3.90 30.15
C MET A 1 -16.17 -3.66 30.16
N LEU A 2 -15.36 -4.56 29.61
CA LEU A 2 -13.91 -4.36 29.51
C LEU A 2 -13.67 -3.23 28.49
N THR A 3 -13.07 -2.12 28.93
CA THR A 3 -12.70 -1.01 28.05
C THR A 3 -11.64 -1.52 27.06
N VAL A 4 -12.03 -1.67 25.78
CA VAL A 4 -11.08 -2.01 24.72
C VAL A 4 -10.07 -0.88 24.63
N SER A 5 -8.79 -1.17 24.86
CA SER A 5 -7.72 -0.17 24.73
C SER A 5 -7.68 0.36 23.29
N ARG A 6 -7.92 1.67 23.17
CA ARG A 6 -7.88 2.44 21.91
C ARG A 6 -6.97 3.65 22.09
N PRO A 7 -5.66 3.46 22.30
CA PRO A 7 -4.74 4.57 22.48
C PRO A 7 -4.57 5.42 21.21
N GLY A 8 -4.84 4.86 20.04
CA GLY A 8 -4.73 5.55 18.75
C GLY A 8 -5.93 5.32 17.84
N THR A 9 -5.65 5.20 16.54
CA THR A 9 -6.65 5.19 15.46
C THR A 9 -7.48 3.90 15.37
N ILE A 10 -7.05 2.81 16.00
CA ILE A 10 -7.72 1.51 15.99
C ILE A 10 -7.73 0.85 17.38
N PRO A 11 -8.67 -0.07 17.66
CA PRO A 11 -8.54 -0.95 18.82
C PRO A 11 -7.35 -1.91 18.67
N LEU A 12 -6.68 -2.23 19.77
CA LEU A 12 -5.53 -3.15 19.78
C LEU A 12 -5.96 -4.63 19.90
N THR A 13 -7.08 -4.96 19.28
CA THR A 13 -7.68 -6.31 19.22
C THR A 13 -7.89 -6.70 17.76
N PRO A 14 -8.14 -8.00 17.46
CA PRO A 14 -8.40 -8.41 16.09
C PRO A 14 -9.51 -7.58 15.44
N LEU A 15 -9.19 -6.91 14.33
CA LEU A 15 -10.04 -5.87 13.76
C LEU A 15 -11.24 -6.45 13.03
N SER A 16 -12.40 -5.81 13.17
CA SER A 16 -13.53 -6.01 12.26
C SER A 16 -13.35 -5.16 10.99
N ILE A 17 -14.18 -5.40 9.97
CA ILE A 17 -14.17 -4.55 8.77
C ILE A 17 -14.56 -3.11 9.10
N GLY A 18 -15.48 -2.90 10.05
CA GLY A 18 -15.88 -1.58 10.51
C GLY A 18 -14.74 -0.85 11.23
N ASP A 19 -13.90 -1.56 11.98
CA ASP A 19 -12.69 -0.99 12.61
C ASP A 19 -11.66 -0.59 11.55
N LEU A 20 -11.51 -1.36 10.46
CA LEU A 20 -10.62 -1.00 9.36
C LEU A 20 -11.07 0.30 8.66
N PHE A 21 -12.35 0.41 8.30
CA PHE A 21 -12.89 1.63 7.68
C PHE A 21 -12.81 2.83 8.62
N SER A 22 -13.22 2.66 9.87
CA SER A 22 -13.13 3.72 10.88
C SER A 22 -11.67 4.14 11.12
N GLY A 23 -10.76 3.17 11.14
CA GLY A 23 -9.32 3.36 11.26
C GLY A 23 -8.76 4.19 10.11
N VAL A 24 -9.15 3.94 8.86
CA VAL A 24 -8.72 4.75 7.71
C VAL A 24 -9.03 6.22 7.91
N PHE A 25 -10.27 6.54 8.29
CA PHE A 25 -10.67 7.93 8.55
C PHE A 25 -10.04 8.50 9.82
N ALA A 26 -9.83 7.67 10.85
CA ALA A 26 -9.11 8.10 12.05
C ALA A 26 -7.66 8.47 11.73
N THR A 27 -6.93 7.65 10.95
CA THR A 27 -5.57 7.95 10.48
C THR A 27 -5.54 9.23 9.65
N LEU A 28 -6.50 9.43 8.75
CA LEU A 28 -6.62 10.68 8.00
C LEU A 28 -6.82 11.90 8.92
N ARG A 29 -7.65 11.78 9.97
CA ARG A 29 -7.89 12.88 10.93
C ARG A 29 -6.69 13.14 11.83
N THR A 30 -5.95 12.10 12.21
CA THR A 30 -4.76 12.24 13.06
C THR A 30 -3.61 12.89 12.30
N ALA A 31 -3.39 12.55 11.02
CA ALA A 31 -2.28 13.08 10.23
C ALA A 31 -2.71 13.57 8.83
N PRO A 32 -3.63 14.56 8.72
CA PRO A 32 -4.25 14.95 7.46
C PRO A 32 -3.24 15.50 6.46
N GLY A 33 -2.32 16.34 6.93
CA GLY A 33 -1.27 16.92 6.09
C GLY A 33 -0.39 15.85 5.45
N ALA A 34 0.05 14.86 6.22
CA ALA A 34 0.85 13.77 5.66
C ALA A 34 0.05 12.94 4.66
N VAL A 35 -1.13 12.45 5.04
CA VAL A 35 -1.93 11.58 4.15
C VAL A 35 -2.33 12.29 2.85
N LEU A 36 -2.83 13.53 2.94
CA LEU A 36 -3.26 14.29 1.77
C LEU A 36 -2.07 14.71 0.90
N LEU A 37 -0.95 15.14 1.46
CA LEU A 37 0.22 15.50 0.65
C LEU A 37 0.86 14.29 -0.04
N HIS A 38 0.86 13.10 0.57
CA HIS A 38 1.27 11.88 -0.13
C HIS A 38 0.28 11.52 -1.25
N GLY A 39 -1.03 11.64 -1.00
CA GLY A 39 -2.04 11.42 -2.03
C GLY A 39 -1.90 12.40 -3.19
N LEU A 40 -1.75 13.69 -2.91
CA LEU A 40 -1.51 14.73 -3.91
C LEU A 40 -0.18 14.53 -4.64
N GLY A 41 0.87 14.13 -3.93
CA GLY A 41 2.17 13.80 -4.52
C GLY A 41 2.07 12.62 -5.48
N TYR A 42 1.37 11.55 -5.10
CA TYR A 42 1.11 10.43 -6.02
C TYR A 42 0.28 10.89 -7.21
N GLY A 43 -0.78 11.67 -6.96
CA GLY A 43 -1.63 12.26 -7.99
C GLY A 43 -0.85 13.09 -9.00
N LEU A 44 0.05 13.96 -8.53
CA LEU A 44 0.94 14.76 -9.36
C LEU A 44 1.88 13.88 -10.18
N VAL A 45 2.48 12.85 -9.58
CA VAL A 45 3.33 11.89 -10.30
C VAL A 45 2.53 11.19 -11.40
N THR A 46 1.33 10.66 -11.11
CA THR A 46 0.46 10.05 -12.13
C THR A 46 0.10 11.02 -13.25
N PHE A 47 -0.19 12.28 -12.91
CA PHE A 47 -0.54 13.30 -13.90
C PHE A 47 0.63 13.60 -14.83
N LEU A 48 1.83 13.82 -14.28
CA LEU A 48 3.02 14.11 -15.08
C LEU A 48 3.41 12.92 -15.95
N LEU A 49 3.33 11.70 -15.43
CA LEU A 49 3.58 10.49 -16.21
C LEU A 49 2.55 10.30 -17.32
N TYR A 50 1.28 10.63 -17.07
CA TYR A 50 0.26 10.65 -18.11
C TYR A 50 0.58 11.67 -19.20
N LEU A 51 0.93 12.91 -18.84
CA LEU A 51 1.27 13.94 -19.82
C LEU A 51 2.49 13.53 -20.65
N MET A 52 3.50 12.94 -20.01
CA MET A 52 4.69 12.39 -20.68
C MET A 52 4.32 11.29 -21.69
N ALA A 53 3.39 10.40 -21.34
CA ALA A 53 2.99 9.28 -22.18
C ALA A 53 2.04 9.67 -23.32
N VAL A 54 0.99 10.42 -22.99
CA VAL A 54 -0.18 10.55 -23.86
C VAL A 54 -0.13 11.79 -24.72
N ALA A 55 0.38 12.93 -24.22
CA ALA A 55 0.38 14.16 -25.01
C ALA A 55 1.24 14.02 -26.30
N PRO A 56 2.48 13.48 -26.26
CA PRO A 56 3.26 13.25 -27.48
C PRO A 56 2.64 12.22 -28.41
N ALA A 57 2.06 11.14 -27.85
CA ALA A 57 1.40 10.09 -28.62
C ALA A 57 0.19 10.65 -29.40
N PHE A 58 -0.60 11.51 -28.75
CA PHE A 58 -1.75 12.14 -29.37
C PHE A 58 -1.35 13.09 -30.50
N VAL A 59 -0.35 13.96 -30.28
CA VAL A 59 0.16 14.87 -31.32
C VAL A 59 0.70 14.08 -32.51
N THR A 60 1.47 13.02 -32.24
CA THR A 60 1.98 12.12 -33.28
C THR A 60 0.85 11.50 -34.09
N MET A 61 -0.16 10.97 -33.41
CA MET A 61 -1.30 10.32 -34.05
C MET A 61 -2.12 11.31 -34.89
N TYR A 62 -2.29 12.55 -34.41
CA TYR A 62 -2.94 13.61 -35.17
C TYR A 62 -2.16 13.98 -36.44
N VAL A 63 -0.84 14.19 -36.35
CA VAL A 63 0.01 14.51 -37.51
C VAL A 63 0.03 13.37 -38.53
N ALA A 64 0.11 12.11 -38.05
CA ALA A 64 0.06 10.95 -38.93
C ALA A 64 -1.30 10.86 -39.65
N PHE A 65 -2.39 11.13 -38.92
CA PHE A 65 -3.73 11.13 -39.46
C PHE A 65 -3.93 12.21 -40.56
N THR A 66 -3.51 13.45 -40.32
CA THR A 66 -3.62 14.52 -41.32
C THR A 66 -2.74 14.27 -42.55
N THR A 67 -1.52 13.75 -42.36
CA THR A 67 -0.62 13.38 -43.47
C THR A 67 -1.28 12.36 -44.40
N VAL A 68 -1.99 11.38 -43.85
CA VAL A 68 -2.70 10.36 -44.64
C VAL A 68 -3.94 10.95 -45.32
N LEU A 69 -4.68 11.84 -44.66
CA LEU A 69 -5.83 12.53 -45.26
C LEU A 69 -5.41 13.39 -46.47
N ASP A 70 -4.25 14.01 -46.41
CA ASP A 70 -3.68 14.81 -47.51
C ASP A 70 -3.08 13.95 -48.64
N GLY A 71 -3.25 12.63 -48.59
CA GLY A 71 -2.76 11.69 -49.60
C GLY A 71 -1.25 11.39 -49.50
N GLY A 72 -0.60 11.82 -48.41
CA GLY A 72 0.79 11.54 -48.12
C GLY A 72 1.01 10.22 -47.37
N LEU A 73 2.28 9.85 -47.23
CA LEU A 73 2.73 8.80 -46.33
C LEU A 73 3.66 9.40 -45.28
N PRO A 74 3.57 8.98 -44.00
CA PRO A 74 4.51 9.41 -42.98
C PRO A 74 5.95 9.14 -43.38
N THR A 75 6.83 10.12 -43.21
CA THR A 75 8.27 9.98 -43.48
C THR A 75 8.92 9.01 -42.49
N SER A 76 10.11 8.49 -42.82
CA SER A 76 10.89 7.65 -41.90
C SER A 76 11.19 8.35 -40.57
N GLU A 77 11.38 9.67 -40.58
CA GLU A 77 11.58 10.47 -39.38
C GLU A 77 10.30 10.61 -38.54
N GLN A 78 9.14 10.82 -39.18
CA GLN A 78 7.84 10.83 -38.50
C GLN A 78 7.51 9.47 -37.88
N ILE A 79 7.86 8.37 -38.56
CA ILE A 79 7.70 7.02 -38.02
C ILE A 79 8.62 6.80 -36.81
N ALA A 80 9.90 7.21 -36.90
CA ALA A 80 10.87 7.03 -35.83
C ALA A 80 10.48 7.85 -34.57
N SER A 81 10.20 9.14 -34.73
CA SER A 81 9.75 10.01 -33.64
C SER A 81 8.41 9.57 -33.06
N GLY A 82 7.49 9.14 -33.93
CA GLY A 82 6.20 8.62 -33.52
C GLY A 82 6.28 7.30 -32.74
N SER A 83 7.24 6.43 -33.08
CA SER A 83 7.49 5.20 -32.33
C SER A 83 7.96 5.49 -30.90
N VAL A 84 8.80 6.52 -30.71
CA VAL A 84 9.21 6.97 -29.38
C VAL A 84 8.00 7.48 -28.59
N ALA A 85 7.18 8.32 -29.20
CA ALA A 85 6.00 8.91 -28.57
C ALA A 85 4.92 7.89 -28.19
N ILE A 86 4.68 6.88 -29.04
CA ILE A 86 3.59 5.90 -28.88
C ILE A 86 4.02 4.66 -28.08
N ILE A 87 5.30 4.28 -28.13
CA ILE A 87 5.78 3.04 -27.48
C ILE A 87 6.70 3.37 -26.31
N VAL A 88 7.79 4.09 -26.56
CA VAL A 88 8.87 4.27 -25.56
C VAL A 88 8.40 5.11 -24.37
N LEU A 89 7.78 6.27 -24.61
CA LEU A 89 7.32 7.16 -23.52
C LEU A 89 6.21 6.53 -22.66
N PRO A 90 5.17 5.89 -23.23
CA PRO A 90 4.17 5.19 -22.42
C PRO A 90 4.75 4.02 -21.63
N MET A 91 5.67 3.23 -22.22
CA MET A 91 6.32 2.14 -21.49
C MET A 91 7.17 2.65 -20.33
N LEU A 92 7.93 3.72 -20.54
CA LEU A 92 8.67 4.37 -19.46
C LEU A 92 7.73 4.92 -18.38
N ALA A 93 6.62 5.55 -18.78
CA ALA A 93 5.62 6.05 -17.85
C ALA A 93 5.01 4.93 -16.99
N LEU A 94 4.71 3.78 -17.60
CA LEU A 94 4.22 2.61 -16.88
C LEU A 94 5.26 2.10 -15.87
N VAL A 95 6.51 1.94 -16.28
CA VAL A 95 7.59 1.50 -15.36
C VAL A 95 7.73 2.46 -14.17
N LEU A 96 7.73 3.77 -14.42
CA LEU A 96 7.81 4.78 -13.36
C LEU A 96 6.57 4.78 -12.46
N LEU A 97 5.38 4.59 -13.04
CA LEU A 97 4.13 4.50 -12.28
C LEU A 97 4.09 3.26 -11.38
N PHE A 98 4.57 2.12 -11.88
CA PHE A 98 4.72 0.90 -11.08
C PHE A 98 5.77 1.06 -9.96
N LEU A 99 6.81 1.86 -10.19
CA LEU A 99 7.79 2.16 -9.14
C LEU A 99 7.16 3.03 -8.04
N ALA A 100 6.40 4.06 -8.44
CA ALA A 100 5.63 4.90 -7.53
C ALA A 100 4.60 4.08 -6.74
N SER A 101 3.88 3.15 -7.39
CA SER A 101 2.82 2.38 -6.73
C SER A 101 3.33 1.53 -5.55
N VAL A 102 4.59 1.09 -5.55
CA VAL A 102 5.19 0.34 -4.44
C VAL A 102 5.81 1.24 -3.38
N PHE A 103 6.37 2.38 -3.81
CA PHE A 103 7.03 3.33 -2.92
C PHE A 103 6.06 4.06 -1.97
N PHE A 104 4.96 4.60 -2.51
CA PHE A 104 3.99 5.39 -1.75
C PHE A 104 3.30 4.64 -0.60
N PRO A 105 2.89 3.35 -0.74
CA PRO A 105 2.37 2.56 0.37
C PRO A 105 3.34 2.48 1.55
N GLY A 106 4.65 2.50 1.31
CA GLY A 106 5.66 2.51 2.36
C GLY A 106 5.64 3.80 3.20
N LEU A 107 5.45 4.96 2.57
CA LEU A 107 5.34 6.24 3.28
C LEU A 107 4.07 6.29 4.13
N VAL A 108 2.95 5.89 3.54
CA VAL A 108 1.64 5.88 4.23
C VAL A 108 1.61 4.82 5.33
N ALA A 109 2.33 3.70 5.18
CA ALA A 109 2.49 2.69 6.23
C ALA A 109 3.13 3.28 7.50
N ILE A 110 4.18 4.11 7.39
CA ILE A 110 4.80 4.77 8.55
C ILE A 110 3.77 5.63 9.29
N VAL A 111 3.04 6.48 8.55
CA VAL A 111 2.01 7.36 9.11
C VAL A 111 0.91 6.54 9.80
N THR A 112 0.49 5.46 9.16
CA THR A 112 -0.58 4.58 9.68
C THR A 112 -0.14 3.87 10.95
N MET A 113 1.04 3.24 10.96
CA MET A 113 1.55 2.53 12.13
C MET A 113 1.72 3.45 13.33
N ARG A 114 2.29 4.64 13.13
CA ARG A 114 2.38 5.65 14.19
C ARG A 114 1.01 6.13 14.67
N GLY A 115 0.05 6.24 13.76
CA GLY A 115 -1.34 6.52 14.12
C GLY A 115 -1.99 5.43 14.98
N THR A 116 -1.55 4.16 14.92
CA THR A 116 -2.13 3.09 15.76
C THR A 116 -1.84 3.28 17.25
N ILE A 117 -0.72 3.94 17.58
CA ILE A 117 -0.30 4.29 18.95
C ILE A 117 -0.59 5.76 19.30
N GLY A 118 -1.41 6.46 18.49
CA GLY A 118 -1.83 7.84 18.75
C GLY A 118 -0.79 8.90 18.42
N THR A 119 0.28 8.56 17.69
CA THR A 119 1.37 9.50 17.38
C THR A 119 1.15 10.19 16.03
N TRP A 120 1.22 11.52 16.03
CA TRP A 120 1.19 12.34 14.82
C TRP A 120 2.46 12.14 13.97
N THR A 121 2.33 12.23 12.64
CA THR A 121 3.47 12.15 11.70
C THR A 121 3.36 13.24 10.64
N GLY A 122 4.43 14.02 10.45
CA GLY A 122 4.52 15.02 9.40
C GLY A 122 4.86 14.44 8.02
N PHE A 123 4.62 15.21 6.96
CA PHE A 123 4.94 14.80 5.58
C PHE A 123 6.43 14.43 5.42
N PHE A 124 7.34 15.37 5.66
CA PHE A 124 8.78 15.14 5.54
C PHE A 124 9.33 14.12 6.58
N GLN A 125 8.68 14.02 7.73
CA GLN A 125 9.05 13.05 8.76
C GLN A 125 8.86 11.61 8.27
N SER A 126 7.80 11.33 7.51
CA SER A 126 7.58 10.00 6.93
C SER A 126 8.69 9.58 5.95
N PHE A 127 9.19 10.52 5.13
CA PHE A 127 10.35 10.31 4.26
C PHE A 127 11.60 10.02 5.09
N ARG A 128 11.88 10.84 6.12
CA ARG A 128 13.03 10.62 7.02
C ARG A 128 12.98 9.22 7.66
N LEU A 129 11.81 8.78 8.09
CA LEU A 129 11.64 7.46 8.73
C LEU A 129 11.64 6.28 7.76
N LEU A 130 11.44 6.55 6.46
CA LEU A 130 11.48 5.53 5.41
C LEU A 130 12.84 5.47 4.70
N HIS A 131 13.73 6.45 4.88
CA HIS A 131 14.96 6.61 4.09
C HIS A 131 15.80 5.32 3.94
N GLY A 132 15.98 4.55 5.03
CA GLY A 132 16.75 3.30 5.04
C GLY A 132 16.12 2.14 4.25
N SER A 133 14.92 2.34 3.72
CA SER A 133 14.15 1.36 2.95
C SER A 133 13.88 1.75 1.50
N TYR A 134 14.32 2.92 1.03
CA TYR A 134 14.03 3.36 -0.35
C TYR A 134 14.52 2.36 -1.40
N TRP A 135 15.78 1.94 -1.31
CA TRP A 135 16.34 0.94 -2.23
C TRP A 135 15.71 -0.44 -2.08
N LYS A 136 15.25 -0.78 -0.86
CA LYS A 136 14.54 -2.04 -0.60
C LYS A 136 13.16 -2.05 -1.27
N LEU A 137 12.45 -0.92 -1.25
CA LEU A 137 11.15 -0.74 -1.94
C LEU A 137 11.31 -0.72 -3.46
N ILE A 138 12.37 -0.08 -3.97
CA ILE A 138 12.71 -0.12 -5.40
C ILE A 138 13.01 -1.56 -5.83
N ALA A 139 13.86 -2.28 -5.08
CA ALA A 139 14.16 -3.68 -5.35
C ALA A 139 12.90 -4.57 -5.25
N LEU A 140 12.04 -4.35 -4.26
CA LEU A 140 10.76 -5.04 -4.15
C LEU A 140 9.87 -4.80 -5.38
N SER A 141 9.78 -3.54 -5.83
CA SER A 141 9.01 -3.20 -7.02
C SER A 141 9.56 -3.91 -8.25
N VAL A 142 10.87 -3.89 -8.47
CA VAL A 142 11.50 -4.61 -9.59
C VAL A 142 11.21 -6.11 -9.52
N LEU A 143 11.32 -6.75 -8.34
CA LEU A 143 11.02 -8.17 -8.18
C LEU A 143 9.56 -8.52 -8.49
N ILE A 144 8.61 -7.73 -7.98
CA ILE A 144 7.18 -7.92 -8.26
C ILE A 144 6.90 -7.73 -9.76
N ASN A 145 7.52 -6.73 -10.39
CA ASN A 145 7.36 -6.47 -11.82
C ASN A 145 7.92 -7.61 -12.67
N ILE A 146 9.12 -8.11 -12.36
CA ILE A 146 9.69 -9.27 -13.06
C ILE A 146 8.75 -10.47 -12.95
N ALA A 147 8.18 -10.73 -11.76
CA ALA A 147 7.24 -11.83 -11.57
C ALA A 147 5.95 -11.66 -12.38
N VAL A 148 5.36 -10.45 -12.38
CA VAL A 148 4.13 -10.15 -13.14
C VAL A 148 4.39 -10.21 -14.66
N ILE A 149 5.50 -9.64 -15.13
CA ILE A 149 5.89 -9.69 -16.55
C ILE A 149 6.16 -11.13 -16.98
N ALA A 150 6.93 -11.90 -16.20
CA ALA A 150 7.20 -13.31 -16.52
C ALA A 150 5.90 -14.12 -16.60
N LEU A 151 4.96 -13.91 -15.68
CA LEU A 151 3.66 -14.58 -15.69
C LEU A 151 2.81 -14.15 -16.91
N SER A 152 2.84 -12.86 -17.25
CA SER A 152 2.10 -12.31 -18.39
C SER A 152 2.66 -12.80 -19.73
N VAL A 153 3.99 -12.85 -19.87
CA VAL A 153 4.68 -13.39 -21.05
C VAL A 153 4.42 -14.89 -21.17
N LEU A 154 4.49 -15.64 -20.07
CA LEU A 154 4.16 -17.07 -20.07
C LEU A 154 2.72 -17.31 -20.52
N ALA A 155 1.76 -16.56 -19.97
CA ALA A 155 0.35 -16.65 -20.38
C ALA A 155 0.20 -16.32 -21.89
N PHE A 156 0.84 -15.26 -22.37
CA PHE A 156 0.82 -14.90 -23.79
C PHE A 156 1.41 -15.99 -24.69
N LEU A 157 2.57 -16.56 -24.34
CA LEU A 157 3.19 -17.63 -25.11
C LEU A 157 2.33 -18.89 -25.14
N LEU A 158 1.69 -19.25 -24.03
CA LEU A 158 0.75 -20.38 -23.98
C LEU A 158 -0.45 -20.17 -24.89
N ILE A 159 -0.96 -18.94 -25.00
CA ILE A 159 -2.04 -18.59 -25.93
C ILE A 159 -1.59 -18.75 -27.37
N VAL A 160 -0.47 -18.12 -27.74
CA VAL A 160 0.06 -18.16 -29.11
C VAL A 160 0.32 -19.60 -29.53
N PHE A 161 0.90 -20.41 -28.65
CA PHE A 161 1.12 -21.83 -28.86
C PHE A 161 -0.20 -22.59 -29.06
N ALA A 162 -1.19 -22.38 -28.17
CA ALA A 162 -2.49 -23.04 -28.28
C ALA A 162 -3.18 -22.71 -29.60
N VAL A 163 -3.13 -21.45 -30.05
CA VAL A 163 -3.74 -21.01 -31.31
C VAL A 163 -3.04 -21.61 -32.51
N ALA A 164 -1.70 -21.64 -32.50
CA ALA A 164 -0.91 -22.21 -33.59
C ALA A 164 -1.08 -23.73 -33.73
N VAL A 165 -1.25 -24.46 -32.61
CA VAL A 165 -1.37 -25.93 -32.61
C VAL A 165 -2.80 -26.40 -32.84
N LEU A 166 -3.79 -25.69 -32.30
CA LEU A 166 -5.20 -26.13 -32.33
C LEU A 166 -5.95 -25.63 -33.57
N GLU A 167 -5.27 -24.96 -34.52
CA GLU A 167 -5.85 -24.40 -35.76
C GLU A 167 -7.18 -23.69 -35.51
N ILE A 168 -7.22 -22.89 -34.45
CA ILE A 168 -8.47 -22.33 -33.93
C ILE A 168 -9.06 -21.37 -34.98
N PRO A 169 -10.32 -21.57 -35.40
CA PRO A 169 -11.00 -20.65 -36.30
C PRO A 169 -10.96 -19.21 -35.77
N ALA A 170 -10.76 -18.23 -36.64
CA ALA A 170 -10.65 -16.81 -36.26
C ALA A 170 -11.85 -16.30 -35.44
N GLU A 171 -13.04 -16.86 -35.68
CA GLU A 171 -14.26 -16.55 -34.93
C GLU A 171 -14.22 -17.02 -33.47
N LEU A 172 -13.56 -18.15 -33.20
CA LEU A 172 -13.41 -18.71 -31.85
C LEU A 172 -12.19 -18.14 -31.12
N PHE A 173 -11.21 -17.63 -31.86
CA PHE A 173 -10.01 -16.98 -31.32
C PHE A 173 -10.36 -15.82 -30.38
N ALA A 174 -11.30 -14.94 -30.76
CA ALA A 174 -11.70 -13.80 -29.92
C ALA A 174 -12.31 -14.24 -28.58
N VAL A 175 -13.15 -15.29 -28.60
CA VAL A 175 -13.78 -15.84 -27.39
C VAL A 175 -12.73 -16.48 -26.49
N ILE A 176 -11.80 -17.24 -27.06
CA ILE A 176 -10.71 -17.88 -26.31
C ILE A 176 -9.77 -16.82 -25.72
N MET A 177 -9.46 -15.75 -26.45
CA MET A 177 -8.67 -14.64 -25.93
C MET A 177 -9.32 -14.01 -24.70
N ILE A 178 -10.63 -13.78 -24.73
CA ILE A 178 -11.37 -13.25 -23.57
C ILE A 178 -11.27 -14.21 -22.38
N ILE A 179 -11.49 -15.52 -22.60
CA ILE A 179 -11.39 -16.52 -21.54
C ILE A 179 -9.98 -16.57 -20.95
N VAL A 180 -8.94 -16.47 -21.79
CA VAL A 180 -7.56 -16.49 -21.29
C VAL A 180 -7.18 -15.21 -20.57
N ILE A 181 -7.66 -14.03 -21.01
CA ILE A 181 -7.45 -12.79 -20.26
C ILE A 181 -8.11 -12.88 -18.88
N LEU A 182 -9.34 -13.40 -18.81
CA LEU A 182 -10.07 -13.57 -17.57
C LEU A 182 -9.40 -14.59 -16.64
N THR A 183 -8.98 -15.73 -17.17
CA THR A 183 -8.34 -16.80 -16.38
C THR A 183 -6.89 -16.48 -16.04
N GLY A 184 -6.15 -15.78 -16.91
CA GLY A 184 -4.82 -15.26 -16.67
C GLY A 184 -4.79 -14.14 -15.62
N GLY A 185 -5.91 -13.44 -15.43
CA GLY A 185 -6.10 -12.50 -14.32
C GLY A 185 -6.13 -13.19 -12.95
N ILE A 186 -6.58 -14.45 -12.86
CA ILE A 186 -6.70 -15.18 -11.60
C ILE A 186 -5.35 -15.32 -10.85
N PRO A 187 -4.26 -15.83 -11.47
CA PRO A 187 -2.97 -15.93 -10.79
C PRO A 187 -2.39 -14.55 -10.45
N ILE A 188 -2.67 -13.51 -11.25
CA ILE A 188 -2.24 -12.13 -10.97
C ILE A 188 -2.94 -11.59 -9.72
N VAL A 189 -4.27 -11.76 -9.63
CA VAL A 189 -5.06 -11.36 -8.44
C VAL A 189 -4.59 -12.14 -7.21
N TRP A 190 -4.39 -13.45 -7.35
CA TRP A 190 -3.88 -14.27 -6.25
C TRP A 190 -2.51 -13.79 -5.76
N LEU A 191 -1.57 -13.53 -6.68
CA LEU A 191 -0.24 -13.02 -6.35
C LEU A 191 -0.32 -11.63 -5.69
N THR A 192 -1.21 -10.78 -6.18
CA THR A 192 -1.45 -9.44 -5.62
C THR A 192 -1.86 -9.52 -4.16
N ILE A 193 -2.84 -10.38 -3.81
CA ILE A 193 -3.28 -10.56 -2.43
C ILE A 193 -2.17 -11.17 -1.56
N LYS A 194 -1.36 -12.10 -2.10
CA LYS A 194 -0.23 -12.68 -1.34
C LYS A 194 0.85 -11.66 -1.02
N LEU A 195 1.08 -10.69 -1.90
CA LEU A 195 2.21 -9.77 -1.83
C LEU A 195 1.84 -8.33 -1.42
N MET A 196 0.55 -8.00 -1.25
CA MET A 196 0.12 -6.63 -0.97
C MET A 196 0.66 -6.04 0.34
N LEU A 197 1.06 -6.87 1.30
CA LEU A 197 1.60 -6.41 2.58
C LEU A 197 3.11 -6.17 2.52
N ALA A 198 3.80 -6.65 1.47
CA ALA A 198 5.25 -6.57 1.37
C ALA A 198 5.80 -5.13 1.44
N PRO A 199 5.19 -4.11 0.81
CA PRO A 199 5.65 -2.72 0.96
C PRO A 199 5.57 -2.22 2.41
N THR A 200 4.48 -2.54 3.11
CA THR A 200 4.27 -2.22 4.52
C THR A 200 5.29 -2.93 5.41
N VAL A 201 5.55 -4.22 5.16
CA VAL A 201 6.57 -5.00 5.88
C VAL A 201 7.95 -4.35 5.76
N ILE A 202 8.37 -3.95 4.55
CA ILE A 202 9.67 -3.27 4.37
C ILE A 202 9.70 -1.95 5.14
N ALA A 203 8.67 -1.12 4.99
CA ALA A 203 8.63 0.21 5.62
C ALA A 203 8.69 0.14 7.15
N VAL A 204 7.95 -0.80 7.72
CA VAL A 204 7.79 -0.95 9.18
C VAL A 204 8.96 -1.73 9.77
N GLU A 205 9.21 -2.94 9.28
CA GLU A 205 10.17 -3.88 9.85
C GLU A 205 11.60 -3.68 9.34
N GLN A 206 11.81 -2.80 8.35
CA GLN A 206 13.12 -2.49 7.76
C GLN A 206 13.87 -3.72 7.22
N VAL A 207 13.16 -4.79 6.87
CA VAL A 207 13.71 -6.04 6.34
C VAL A 207 13.99 -5.96 4.83
N GLY A 208 14.83 -6.86 4.34
CA GLY A 208 15.12 -6.98 2.90
C GLY A 208 13.92 -7.45 2.07
N PRO A 209 13.93 -7.23 0.74
CA PRO A 209 12.77 -7.45 -0.12
C PRO A 209 12.30 -8.91 -0.16
N LEU A 210 13.23 -9.88 -0.22
CA LEU A 210 12.88 -11.31 -0.22
C LEU A 210 12.24 -11.74 1.12
N THR A 211 12.76 -11.23 2.24
CA THR A 211 12.19 -11.47 3.56
C THR A 211 10.78 -10.87 3.67
N ALA A 212 10.57 -9.68 3.11
CA ALA A 212 9.26 -9.04 3.08
C ALA A 212 8.23 -9.82 2.26
N LEU A 213 8.61 -10.34 1.09
CA LEU A 213 7.76 -11.21 0.27
C LEU A 213 7.36 -12.47 1.05
N ARG A 214 8.33 -13.15 1.67
CA ARG A 214 8.08 -14.35 2.49
C ARG A 214 7.15 -14.04 3.66
N ARG A 215 7.35 -12.91 4.35
CA ARG A 215 6.52 -12.52 5.49
C ARG A 215 5.10 -12.16 5.06
N SER A 216 4.94 -11.40 3.98
CA SER A 216 3.62 -11.12 3.38
C SER A 216 2.88 -12.42 3.05
N TRP A 217 3.59 -13.41 2.50
CA TRP A 217 3.04 -14.72 2.20
C TRP A 217 2.57 -15.48 3.44
N VAL A 218 3.40 -15.50 4.48
CA VAL A 218 3.07 -16.14 5.76
C VAL A 218 1.84 -15.47 6.37
N LEU A 219 1.79 -14.13 6.45
CA LEU A 219 0.66 -13.41 7.02
C LEU A 219 -0.67 -13.73 6.30
N THR A 220 -0.64 -13.75 4.97
CA THR A 220 -1.83 -13.95 4.12
C THR A 220 -2.26 -15.40 3.96
N ASN A 221 -1.43 -16.40 4.26
CA ASN A 221 -1.73 -17.82 4.00
C ASN A 221 -3.07 -18.33 4.58
N ASN A 222 -3.36 -18.07 5.85
CA ASN A 222 -4.57 -18.55 6.52
C ASN A 222 -5.74 -17.56 6.41
N ASN A 223 -5.51 -16.39 5.81
CA ASN A 223 -6.48 -15.30 5.75
C ASN A 223 -6.78 -14.87 4.32
N PHE A 224 -6.36 -15.64 3.31
CA PHE A 224 -6.44 -15.25 1.90
C PHE A 224 -7.84 -14.79 1.48
N TRP A 225 -8.89 -15.57 1.76
CA TRP A 225 -10.26 -15.24 1.37
C TRP A 225 -10.80 -13.98 2.06
N ARG A 226 -10.47 -13.81 3.34
CA ARG A 226 -10.83 -12.62 4.11
C ARG A 226 -10.13 -11.38 3.54
N SER A 227 -8.82 -11.49 3.30
CA SER A 227 -8.01 -10.43 2.71
C SER A 227 -8.47 -10.09 1.29
N LEU A 228 -8.77 -11.09 0.46
CA LEU A 228 -9.32 -10.92 -0.89
C LEU A 228 -10.69 -10.21 -0.83
N GLY A 229 -11.63 -10.68 -0.02
CA GLY A 229 -12.97 -10.10 0.07
C GLY A 229 -12.96 -8.66 0.59
N MET A 230 -12.12 -8.38 1.59
CA MET A 230 -11.93 -7.04 2.14
C MET A 230 -11.29 -6.08 1.13
N THR A 231 -10.19 -6.50 0.49
CA THR A 231 -9.53 -5.69 -0.54
C THR A 231 -10.45 -5.47 -1.74
N LEU A 232 -11.17 -6.50 -2.19
CA LEU A 232 -12.14 -6.40 -3.28
C LEU A 232 -13.24 -5.39 -2.95
N LEU A 233 -13.82 -5.45 -1.75
CA LEU A 233 -14.84 -4.49 -1.31
C LEU A 233 -14.32 -3.05 -1.40
N VAL A 234 -13.14 -2.78 -0.84
CA VAL A 234 -12.55 -1.44 -0.86
C VAL A 234 -12.22 -1.01 -2.29
N THR A 235 -11.70 -1.92 -3.12
CA THR A 235 -11.44 -1.63 -4.54
C THR A 235 -12.74 -1.26 -5.28
N VAL A 236 -13.84 -1.98 -5.04
CA VAL A 236 -15.15 -1.64 -5.63
C VAL A 236 -15.60 -0.25 -5.19
N CYS A 237 -15.50 0.08 -3.89
CA CYS A 237 -15.82 1.42 -3.40
C CYS A 237 -14.97 2.52 -4.06
N ILE A 238 -13.67 2.28 -4.24
CA ILE A 238 -12.76 3.23 -4.91
C ILE A 238 -13.10 3.39 -6.38
N VAL A 239 -13.41 2.31 -7.10
CA VAL A 239 -13.79 2.36 -8.51
C VAL A 239 -15.08 3.16 -8.68
N ILE A 240 -16.09 2.93 -7.84
CA ILE A 240 -17.34 3.69 -7.84
C ILE A 240 -17.04 5.18 -7.56
N ALA A 241 -16.24 5.49 -6.54
CA ALA A 241 -15.88 6.87 -6.22
C ALA A 241 -15.16 7.57 -7.39
N ARG A 242 -14.28 6.86 -8.11
CA ARG A 242 -13.64 7.38 -9.33
C ARG A 242 -14.68 7.68 -10.41
N TRP A 243 -15.60 6.76 -10.68
CA TRP A 243 -16.62 6.95 -11.72
C TRP A 243 -17.56 8.11 -11.44
N VAL A 244 -17.98 8.27 -10.19
CA VAL A 244 -18.82 9.40 -9.76
C VAL A 244 -18.17 10.75 -10.09
N ILE A 245 -16.84 10.83 -10.05
CA ILE A 245 -16.10 12.06 -10.33
C ILE A 245 -15.71 12.17 -11.82
N SER A 246 -15.28 11.07 -12.43
CA SER A 246 -14.80 11.07 -13.81
C SER A 246 -15.93 11.23 -14.84
N ILE A 247 -17.14 10.74 -14.58
CA ILE A 247 -18.25 10.84 -15.54
C ILE A 247 -18.66 12.30 -15.79
N PRO A 248 -19.01 13.12 -14.77
CA PRO A 248 -19.34 14.52 -14.99
C PRO A 248 -18.19 15.31 -15.62
N LEU A 249 -16.96 14.99 -15.22
CA LEU A 249 -15.76 15.64 -15.73
C LEU A 249 -15.55 15.34 -17.23
N ALA A 250 -15.83 14.12 -17.68
CA ALA A 250 -15.79 13.78 -19.11
C ALA A 250 -16.85 14.53 -19.94
N MET A 251 -18.00 14.86 -19.34
CA MET A 251 -19.04 15.66 -20.00
C MET A 251 -18.63 17.12 -20.24
N LEU A 252 -17.54 17.59 -19.63
CA LEU A 252 -17.00 18.92 -19.91
C LEU A 252 -16.21 18.97 -21.22
N ALA A 253 -15.68 17.84 -21.71
CA ALA A 253 -14.83 17.81 -22.90
C ALA A 253 -15.49 18.45 -24.15
N PRO A 254 -16.77 18.18 -24.47
CA PRO A 254 -17.46 18.82 -25.60
C PRO A 254 -17.57 20.34 -25.49
N LEU A 255 -17.58 20.92 -24.27
CA LEU A 255 -17.68 22.37 -24.08
C LEU A 255 -16.42 23.09 -24.58
N PHE A 256 -15.25 22.48 -24.42
CA PHE A 256 -13.98 23.02 -24.93
C PHE A 256 -13.86 22.91 -26.46
N LEU A 257 -14.53 21.92 -27.05
CA LEU A 257 -14.61 21.75 -28.50
C LEU A 257 -15.61 22.73 -29.13
N ALA A 258 -16.71 23.03 -28.44
CA ALA A 258 -17.78 23.92 -28.92
C ALA A 258 -17.34 25.38 -29.10
N SER A 259 -16.24 25.81 -28.46
CA SER A 259 -15.69 27.16 -28.60
C SER A 259 -14.73 27.33 -29.79
N ALA A 260 -14.46 26.27 -30.55
CA ALA A 260 -13.48 26.31 -31.64
C ALA A 260 -14.10 26.82 -32.96
N GLY A 261 -13.46 27.81 -33.59
CA GLY A 261 -13.82 28.33 -34.92
C GLY A 261 -13.09 27.67 -36.08
N ASN A 262 -12.02 26.91 -35.82
CA ASN A 262 -11.25 26.14 -36.80
C ASN A 262 -10.62 24.88 -36.18
N GLU A 263 -9.99 24.04 -37.01
CA GLU A 263 -9.41 22.76 -36.57
C GLU A 263 -8.27 22.93 -35.56
N ALA A 264 -7.43 23.97 -35.70
CA ALA A 264 -6.33 24.23 -34.79
C ALA A 264 -6.83 24.64 -33.39
N GLU A 265 -7.89 25.43 -33.34
CA GLU A 265 -8.58 25.79 -32.10
C GLU A 265 -9.28 24.58 -31.47
N ALA A 266 -9.87 23.69 -32.28
CA ALA A 266 -10.51 22.47 -31.79
C ALA A 266 -9.49 21.51 -31.16
N LEU A 267 -8.33 21.36 -31.78
CA LEU A 267 -7.20 20.60 -31.24
C LEU A 267 -6.72 21.19 -29.91
N THR A 268 -6.55 22.52 -29.86
CA THR A 268 -6.10 23.22 -28.64
C THR A 268 -7.12 23.08 -27.52
N GLY A 269 -8.42 23.26 -27.82
CA GLY A 269 -9.51 23.07 -26.88
C GLY A 269 -9.57 21.65 -26.34
N PHE A 270 -9.41 20.64 -27.21
CA PHE A 270 -9.33 19.24 -26.79
C PHE A 270 -8.15 18.97 -25.85
N LEU A 271 -6.94 19.44 -26.19
CA LEU A 271 -5.76 19.27 -25.34
C LEU A 271 -5.93 19.93 -23.97
N LEU A 272 -6.49 21.14 -23.94
CA LEU A 272 -6.80 21.84 -22.68
C LEU A 272 -7.81 21.06 -21.84
N ALA A 273 -8.89 20.54 -22.47
CA ALA A 273 -9.87 19.70 -21.80
C ALA A 273 -9.21 18.47 -21.17
N GLN A 274 -8.35 17.77 -21.93
CA GLN A 274 -7.64 16.59 -21.43
C GLN A 274 -6.72 16.91 -20.26
N VAL A 275 -5.97 18.01 -20.32
CA VAL A 275 -5.11 18.45 -19.21
C VAL A 275 -5.93 18.68 -17.94
N VAL A 276 -7.07 19.37 -18.04
CA VAL A 276 -7.95 19.64 -16.90
C VAL A 276 -8.57 18.35 -16.36
N ILE A 277 -9.17 17.53 -17.24
CA ILE A 277 -9.84 16.28 -16.90
C ILE A 277 -8.87 15.33 -16.20
N VAL A 278 -7.67 15.16 -16.76
CA VAL A 278 -6.70 14.22 -16.21
C VAL A 278 -6.02 14.79 -14.97
N GLY A 279 -5.80 16.10 -14.90
CA GLY A 279 -5.30 16.77 -13.69
C GLY A 279 -6.20 16.53 -12.49
N VAL A 280 -7.50 16.82 -12.63
CA VAL A 280 -8.49 16.61 -11.57
C VAL A 280 -8.62 15.12 -11.24
N SER A 281 -8.70 14.25 -12.26
CA SER A 281 -8.81 12.79 -12.06
C SER A 281 -7.60 12.21 -11.33
N SER A 282 -6.40 12.74 -11.58
CA SER A 282 -5.16 12.26 -10.95
C SER A 282 -5.08 12.68 -9.49
N VAL A 283 -5.48 13.91 -9.16
CA VAL A 283 -5.59 14.38 -7.76
C VAL A 283 -6.55 13.49 -6.97
N VAL A 284 -7.73 13.25 -7.50
CA VAL A 284 -8.74 12.38 -6.89
C VAL A 284 -8.22 10.95 -6.72
N SER A 285 -7.60 10.41 -7.77
CA SER A 285 -7.03 9.06 -7.75
C SER A 285 -5.93 8.92 -6.71
N GLY A 286 -5.10 9.95 -6.53
CA GLY A 286 -4.03 9.96 -5.53
C GLY A 286 -4.56 10.01 -4.10
N VAL A 287 -5.58 10.80 -3.81
CA VAL A 287 -6.24 10.80 -2.50
C VAL A 287 -6.86 9.43 -2.21
N LEU A 288 -7.61 8.86 -3.16
CA LEU A 288 -8.20 7.53 -3.00
C LEU A 288 -7.14 6.44 -2.82
N TYR A 289 -5.99 6.57 -3.49
CA TYR A 289 -4.86 5.66 -3.34
C TYR A 289 -4.21 5.77 -1.95
N ALA A 290 -4.09 6.98 -1.40
CA ALA A 290 -3.62 7.16 -0.02
C ALA A 290 -4.56 6.47 0.98
N LEU A 291 -5.89 6.60 0.82
CA LEU A 291 -6.86 5.90 1.68
C LEU A 291 -6.76 4.37 1.55
N PHE A 292 -6.58 3.87 0.32
CA PHE A 292 -6.36 2.44 0.07
C PHE A 292 -5.12 1.92 0.77
N THR A 293 -4.01 2.67 0.72
CA THR A 293 -2.75 2.23 1.34
C THR A 293 -2.80 2.28 2.87
N ILE A 294 -3.55 3.20 3.47
CA ILE A 294 -3.88 3.14 4.91
C ILE A 294 -4.63 1.84 5.23
N PHE A 295 -5.65 1.50 4.42
CA PHE A 295 -6.42 0.27 4.62
C PHE A 295 -5.52 -0.98 4.60
N ILE A 296 -4.61 -1.08 3.63
CA ILE A 296 -3.65 -2.19 3.54
C ILE A 296 -2.70 -2.23 4.75
N ALA A 297 -2.23 -1.07 5.22
CA ALA A 297 -1.37 -1.00 6.42
C ALA A 297 -2.13 -1.43 7.70
N LEU A 298 -3.41 -1.08 7.83
CA LEU A 298 -4.26 -1.55 8.93
C LEU A 298 -4.57 -3.05 8.82
N LEU A 299 -4.76 -3.57 7.60
CA LEU A 299 -4.91 -5.01 7.36
C LEU A 299 -3.64 -5.78 7.74
N TYR A 300 -2.45 -5.22 7.46
CA TYR A 300 -1.19 -5.74 7.96
C TYR A 300 -1.17 -5.82 9.49
N THR A 301 -1.61 -4.76 10.18
CA THR A 301 -1.71 -4.74 11.64
C THR A 301 -2.71 -5.78 12.16
N ASP A 302 -3.90 -5.92 11.57
CA ASP A 302 -4.88 -6.95 11.93
C ASP A 302 -4.26 -8.37 11.85
N LEU A 303 -3.56 -8.66 10.76
CA LEU A 303 -2.96 -9.97 10.55
C LEU A 303 -1.82 -10.25 11.53
N ARG A 304 -1.04 -9.24 11.92
CA ARG A 304 -0.03 -9.39 12.98
C ARG A 304 -0.64 -9.50 14.36
N ILE A 305 -1.73 -8.80 14.67
CA ILE A 305 -2.46 -9.00 15.94
C ILE A 305 -2.97 -10.44 16.02
N ARG A 306 -3.57 -10.96 14.95
CA ARG A 306 -4.13 -12.32 14.91
C ARG A 306 -3.08 -13.42 14.96
N ARG A 307 -1.94 -13.24 14.29
CA ARG A 307 -0.89 -14.29 14.20
C ARG A 307 0.19 -14.17 15.26
N GLU A 308 0.59 -12.95 15.61
CA GLU A 308 1.78 -12.67 16.42
C GLU A 308 1.44 -12.05 17.78
N GLY A 309 0.17 -11.65 18.02
CA GLY A 309 -0.23 -11.04 19.28
C GLY A 309 0.33 -9.63 19.51
N ILE A 310 0.72 -8.92 18.43
CA ILE A 310 1.38 -7.59 18.52
C ILE A 310 0.57 -6.52 19.25
N GLY A 311 -0.73 -6.74 19.50
CA GLY A 311 -1.59 -5.78 20.22
C GLY A 311 -1.04 -5.40 21.59
N ALA A 312 -0.40 -6.32 22.32
CA ALA A 312 0.22 -6.04 23.61
C ALA A 312 1.44 -5.10 23.48
N GLN A 313 2.28 -5.33 22.46
CA GLN A 313 3.42 -4.46 22.16
C GLN A 313 2.94 -3.06 21.78
N LEU A 314 1.92 -2.94 20.92
CA LEU A 314 1.34 -1.64 20.55
C LEU A 314 0.75 -0.88 21.75
N ALA A 315 0.16 -1.60 22.71
CA ALA A 315 -0.37 -0.99 23.93
C ALA A 315 0.75 -0.44 24.80
N HIS A 316 1.82 -1.22 24.96
CA HIS A 316 3.01 -0.79 25.70
C HIS A 316 3.70 0.41 25.03
N ASP A 317 3.86 0.39 23.70
CA ASP A 317 4.43 1.49 22.94
C ASP A 317 3.60 2.77 23.13
N ALA A 318 2.27 2.66 23.08
CA ALA A 318 1.39 3.80 23.33
C ALA A 318 1.47 4.33 24.77
N GLU A 319 1.48 3.44 25.77
CA GLU A 319 1.65 3.82 27.17
C GLU A 319 2.97 4.56 27.40
N SER A 320 4.06 4.09 26.78
CA SER A 320 5.39 4.70 26.88
C SER A 320 5.44 6.14 26.34
N ILE A 321 4.54 6.50 25.44
CA ILE A 321 4.42 7.85 24.85
C ILE A 321 3.49 8.73 25.69
N SER A 322 2.46 8.13 26.30
CA SER A 322 1.46 8.85 27.11
C SER A 322 1.81 8.97 28.60
N GLY A 323 2.87 8.31 29.06
CA GLY A 323 3.24 8.26 30.48
C GLY A 323 3.61 9.63 31.06
N PRO A 324 3.36 9.88 32.37
CA PRO A 324 3.75 11.12 33.02
C PRO A 324 5.28 11.30 32.92
N ILE A 325 5.70 12.50 32.51
CA ILE A 325 7.11 12.90 32.55
C ILE A 325 7.53 12.83 34.02
N ASP A 326 8.44 11.92 34.38
CA ASP A 326 9.02 11.90 35.72
C ASP A 326 9.99 13.08 35.84
N GLU A 327 9.43 14.25 36.14
CA GLU A 327 10.13 15.54 36.24
C GLU A 327 11.23 15.51 37.32
N PHE A 328 11.13 14.57 38.26
CA PHE A 328 12.06 14.33 39.36
C PHE A 328 13.08 13.22 39.07
N SER A 329 13.01 12.55 37.91
CA SER A 329 14.02 11.56 37.53
C SER A 329 15.39 12.22 37.33
N ILE A 330 16.33 11.80 38.17
CA ILE A 330 17.76 12.16 38.13
C ILE A 330 18.53 11.27 37.14
N ASP A 331 17.92 10.17 36.69
CA ASP A 331 18.49 9.26 35.70
C ASP A 331 18.35 9.88 34.29
N PRO A 332 19.47 10.24 33.62
CA PRO A 332 19.45 10.88 32.30
C PRO A 332 18.85 9.98 31.21
N THR A 333 18.73 8.66 31.45
CA THR A 333 18.07 7.72 30.53
C THR A 333 16.56 7.62 30.74
N LYS A 334 16.05 8.07 31.89
CA LYS A 334 14.62 8.13 32.22
C LYS A 334 14.00 9.51 32.04
N ARG A 335 14.83 10.57 31.93
CA ARG A 335 14.47 11.79 31.19
C ARG A 335 14.41 11.47 29.69
N ARG A 336 13.52 10.58 29.28
CA ARG A 336 13.39 10.18 27.88
C ARG A 336 12.77 11.34 27.10
N SER A 337 13.68 12.09 26.49
CA SER A 337 13.45 13.23 25.61
C SER A 337 12.49 12.91 24.48
N ASP A 338 11.74 13.91 24.05
CA ASP A 338 10.88 13.97 22.85
C ASP A 338 11.48 13.31 21.58
N SER A 339 12.79 13.08 21.52
CA SER A 339 13.49 12.47 20.39
C SER A 339 13.21 10.97 20.18
N GLN A 340 13.07 10.17 21.25
CA GLN A 340 12.91 8.72 21.12
C GLN A 340 11.47 8.33 20.75
N SER A 341 10.47 9.08 21.23
CA SER A 341 9.08 8.98 20.81
C SER A 341 8.84 9.60 19.42
N ALA A 342 9.60 10.64 19.03
CA ALA A 342 9.47 11.28 17.72
C ALA A 342 9.83 10.35 16.55
N ASP A 343 10.73 9.39 16.75
CA ASP A 343 11.19 8.46 15.71
C ASP A 343 10.67 7.03 15.85
N LEU A 344 9.89 6.74 16.91
CA LEU A 344 9.28 5.43 17.13
C LEU A 344 8.31 5.08 15.98
N VAL A 345 8.52 3.91 15.40
CA VAL A 345 7.63 3.29 14.41
C VAL A 345 7.26 1.91 14.92
N PRO A 346 6.00 1.69 15.35
CA PRO A 346 5.62 0.42 15.96
C PRO A 346 5.84 -0.77 15.03
N GLY A 347 6.39 -1.85 15.58
CA GLY A 347 6.72 -3.06 14.82
C GLY A 347 8.09 -3.03 14.13
N ARG A 348 8.87 -1.96 14.26
CA ARG A 348 10.29 -1.88 13.85
C ARG A 348 11.24 -2.55 14.84
N ASP A 349 10.94 -2.41 16.13
CA ASP A 349 11.77 -2.93 17.20
C ASP A 349 11.24 -4.29 17.66
N VAL A 350 11.99 -5.36 17.39
CA VAL A 350 11.67 -6.73 17.82
C VAL A 350 12.11 -6.99 19.28
N HIS A 351 12.53 -5.95 20.01
CA HIS A 351 13.08 -6.07 21.35
C HIS A 351 12.03 -6.21 22.47
N TRP A 352 10.74 -6.29 22.13
CA TRP A 352 9.72 -6.57 23.14
C TRP A 352 9.81 -8.04 23.56
N GLN A 353 10.46 -8.27 24.70
CA GLN A 353 10.21 -9.44 25.54
C GLN A 353 9.06 -9.07 26.49
N PRO A 354 8.01 -9.91 26.63
CA PRO A 354 7.02 -9.69 27.67
C PRO A 354 7.75 -9.61 29.00
N THR A 355 7.59 -8.52 29.75
CA THR A 355 8.07 -8.47 31.12
C THR A 355 7.35 -9.58 31.90
N PRO A 356 8.08 -10.50 32.56
CA PRO A 356 7.44 -11.47 33.43
C PRO A 356 6.64 -10.71 34.49
N PRO A 357 5.43 -11.17 34.87
CA PRO A 357 4.65 -10.53 35.91
C PRO A 357 5.51 -10.39 37.17
N PRO A 358 5.33 -9.31 37.96
CA PRO A 358 6.07 -9.12 39.20
C PRO A 358 5.98 -10.39 40.04
N ALA A 359 7.13 -10.90 40.49
CA ALA A 359 7.17 -12.06 41.37
C ALA A 359 6.32 -11.77 42.62
N GLY A 360 5.12 -12.36 42.70
CA GLY A 360 4.18 -12.15 43.79
C GLY A 360 2.79 -11.61 43.41
N ALA A 361 2.49 -11.34 42.14
CA ALA A 361 1.11 -11.00 41.74
C ALA A 361 0.20 -12.24 41.81
N PRO A 362 -0.88 -12.25 42.63
CA PRO A 362 -1.81 -13.37 42.66
C PRO A 362 -2.54 -13.48 41.31
N PHE A 363 -2.46 -14.65 40.68
CA PHE A 363 -3.22 -14.99 39.48
C PHE A 363 -4.72 -14.96 39.79
N THR A 364 -5.40 -13.88 39.42
CA THR A 364 -6.87 -13.75 39.50
C THR A 364 -7.45 -13.63 38.09
N GLY A 365 -7.40 -14.72 37.34
CA GLY A 365 -8.04 -14.82 36.02
C GLY A 365 -8.48 -16.25 35.72
N PRO A 366 -9.67 -16.47 35.13
CA PRO A 366 -10.13 -17.82 34.80
C PRO A 366 -9.26 -18.40 33.68
N ALA A 367 -8.67 -19.58 33.95
CA ALA A 367 -7.90 -20.35 32.99
C ALA A 367 -8.78 -20.75 31.80
N GLY A 368 -8.61 -20.05 30.68
CA GLY A 368 -9.19 -20.48 29.40
C GLY A 368 -8.43 -21.71 28.85
N PRO A 369 -9.06 -22.54 28.01
CA PRO A 369 -8.48 -23.83 27.57
C PRO A 369 -7.20 -23.76 26.72
N ASN A 370 -6.70 -22.57 26.38
CA ASN A 370 -5.57 -22.36 25.47
C ASN A 370 -4.47 -21.48 26.08
N ALA A 371 -4.14 -21.66 27.36
CA ALA A 371 -2.95 -21.05 27.93
C ALA A 371 -1.68 -21.71 27.33
N PRO A 372 -0.69 -20.95 26.83
CA PRO A 372 0.58 -21.51 26.41
C PRO A 372 1.27 -22.22 27.59
N TYR A 373 1.65 -23.49 27.39
CA TYR A 373 2.45 -24.22 28.36
C TYR A 373 3.86 -23.63 28.38
N TYR A 374 4.22 -22.95 29.46
CA TYR A 374 5.60 -22.57 29.73
C TYR A 374 6.29 -23.74 30.46
N PRO A 375 7.42 -24.26 29.96
CA PRO A 375 8.21 -25.22 30.73
C PRO A 375 8.72 -24.56 32.03
N PRO A 376 8.79 -25.29 33.16
CA PRO A 376 9.32 -24.75 34.40
C PRO A 376 10.76 -24.28 34.22
N HIS A 377 11.06 -23.05 34.64
CA HIS A 377 12.45 -22.58 34.71
C HIS A 377 13.25 -23.43 35.72
N PRO A 378 14.51 -23.76 35.44
CA PRO A 378 15.39 -24.38 36.42
C PRO A 378 15.57 -23.44 37.64
N PRO A 379 15.75 -24.00 38.84
CA PRO A 379 15.90 -23.21 40.06
C PRO A 379 17.06 -22.21 39.95
N ASN A 380 16.80 -20.97 40.36
CA ASN A 380 17.81 -19.93 40.46
C ASN A 380 18.84 -20.29 41.54
N PRO A 381 20.15 -20.42 41.23
CA PRO A 381 21.17 -20.83 42.18
C PRO A 381 21.47 -19.81 43.29
N SER A 382 20.87 -18.60 43.26
CA SER A 382 21.12 -17.57 44.27
C SER A 382 20.14 -17.54 45.44
N ASN A 383 19.22 -18.51 45.57
CA ASN A 383 18.28 -18.58 46.69
C ASN A 383 18.34 -19.97 47.36
N PRO A 384 18.94 -20.11 48.56
CA PRO A 384 18.88 -21.38 49.29
C PRO A 384 17.43 -21.65 49.73
N PRO A 385 16.98 -22.92 49.74
CA PRO A 385 15.63 -23.27 50.18
C PRO A 385 15.46 -22.92 51.66
N MET A 386 14.44 -22.11 51.98
CA MET A 386 14.00 -21.93 53.36
C MET A 386 13.53 -23.28 53.91
N GLY A 387 14.17 -23.74 54.99
CA GLY A 387 13.74 -24.93 55.73
C GLY A 387 12.36 -24.73 56.36
N PRO A 388 11.64 -25.83 56.67
CA PRO A 388 10.30 -25.76 57.23
C PRO A 388 10.30 -25.13 58.64
N PRO A 389 9.23 -24.42 59.04
CA PRO A 389 9.16 -23.76 60.34
C PRO A 389 9.05 -24.79 61.47
N THR A 390 9.95 -24.69 62.45
CA THR A 390 9.84 -25.42 63.71
C THR A 390 8.92 -24.66 64.65
N TRP A 391 7.84 -25.30 65.10
CA TRP A 391 7.01 -24.81 66.19
C TRP A 391 7.61 -25.27 67.53
N SER A 392 7.86 -24.33 68.43
CA SER A 392 8.03 -24.56 69.88
C SER A 392 7.38 -23.43 70.65
#